data_AF-A0A1U7DBQ0-F1
#
_entry.id   AF-A0A1U7DBQ0-F1
#
_cell.length_a   1.000
_cell.length_b   1.000
_cell.length_c   1.000
_cell.angle_alpha   90.00
_cell.angle_beta   90.00
_cell.angle_gamma   90.00
#
_symmetry.space_group_name_H-M   'P 1'
#
loop_
_entity.id
_entity.type
_entity.pdbx_description
1 polymer ?
#
loop_
_entity_poly.entity_id
_entity_poly.type
_entity_poly.pdbx_seq_one_letter_code
_entity_poly.pdbx_strand_id
1 'polypeptide(L)'
;MVLPLVALAALLAVLALRNGREAAELTETDVIALYAERYADEGGARGDCVGRPGEGAVWVVVTCDGAPGRIRYEADRLGGLVARKEERGPET
;
A
#
# COMPACT_ATOMS: atom_id res chain seq x y z
N MET A 1 13.77 -34.43 -21.13
CA MET A 1 15.06 -33.71 -21.22
C MET A 1 14.90 -32.18 -21.31
N VAL A 2 13.80 -31.59 -20.78
CA VAL A 2 13.60 -30.13 -20.71
C VAL A 2 13.47 -29.60 -19.29
N LEU A 3 13.41 -30.51 -18.31
CA LEU A 3 13.27 -30.21 -16.88
C LEU A 3 14.30 -29.19 -16.34
N PRO A 4 15.61 -29.26 -16.66
CA PRO A 4 16.55 -28.27 -16.16
C PRO A 4 16.31 -26.88 -16.76
N LEU A 5 15.87 -26.80 -18.01
CA LEU A 5 15.56 -25.54 -18.68
C LEU A 5 14.32 -24.89 -18.07
N VAL A 6 13.29 -25.69 -17.79
CA VAL A 6 12.06 -25.23 -17.11
C VAL A 6 12.38 -24.77 -15.68
N ALA A 7 13.21 -25.52 -14.95
CA ALA A 7 13.62 -25.13 -13.60
C ALA A 7 14.41 -23.81 -13.60
N LEU A 8 15.32 -23.64 -14.55
CA LEU A 8 16.08 -22.40 -14.71
C LEU A 8 15.17 -21.21 -15.07
N ALA A 9 14.24 -21.41 -16.01
CA ALA A 9 13.29 -20.37 -16.41
C ALA A 9 12.36 -19.96 -15.24
N ALA A 10 11.88 -20.93 -14.46
CA ALA A 10 11.07 -20.66 -13.28
C ALA A 10 11.85 -19.89 -12.21
N LEU A 11 13.12 -20.26 -11.98
CA LEU A 11 13.98 -19.56 -11.04
C LEU A 11 14.22 -18.10 -11.48
N LEU A 12 14.54 -17.89 -12.76
CA LEU A 12 14.73 -16.55 -13.32
C LEU A 12 13.44 -15.71 -13.22
N ALA A 13 12.27 -16.30 -13.48
CA ALA A 13 10.99 -15.63 -13.32
C ALA A 13 10.74 -15.20 -11.87
N VAL A 14 11.02 -16.09 -10.89
CA VAL A 14 10.89 -15.75 -9.46
C VAL A 14 11.85 -14.64 -9.05
N LEU A 15 13.11 -14.69 -9.50
CA LEU A 15 14.10 -13.67 -9.21
C LEU A 15 13.73 -12.32 -9.85
N ALA A 16 13.30 -12.33 -11.11
CA ALA A 16 12.81 -11.14 -11.79
C ALA A 16 11.57 -10.54 -11.11
N LEU A 17 10.63 -11.38 -10.65
CA LEU A 17 9.45 -10.93 -9.91
C LEU A 17 9.75 -10.40 -8.50
N ARG A 18 10.81 -10.88 -7.87
CA ARG A 18 11.28 -10.35 -6.57
C ARG A 18 12.00 -9.03 -6.75
N ASN A 19 13.01 -9.01 -7.61
CA ASN A 19 13.81 -7.80 -7.87
C ASN A 19 12.99 -6.70 -8.55
N GLY A 20 12.03 -7.07 -9.41
CA GLY A 20 11.12 -6.12 -10.04
C GLY A 20 10.15 -5.47 -9.06
N ARG A 21 9.81 -6.12 -7.94
CA ARG A 21 9.04 -5.50 -6.86
C ARG A 21 9.85 -4.50 -6.04
N GLU A 22 11.16 -4.71 -5.93
CA GLU A 22 12.07 -3.79 -5.26
C GLU A 22 12.46 -2.60 -6.17
N ALA A 23 12.51 -2.81 -7.48
CA ALA A 23 12.84 -1.79 -8.48
C ALA A 23 11.63 -1.01 -9.01
N ALA A 24 10.41 -1.51 -8.79
CA ALA A 24 9.19 -0.73 -8.99
C ALA A 24 9.12 0.30 -7.86
N GLU A 25 9.75 1.45 -8.07
CA GLU A 25 9.52 2.64 -7.25
C GLU A 25 8.03 2.97 -7.33
N LEU A 26 7.23 2.50 -6.37
CA LEU A 26 5.88 3.00 -6.21
C LEU A 26 5.99 4.50 -5.99
N THR A 27 5.22 5.28 -6.76
CA THR A 27 5.15 6.71 -6.50
C THR A 27 4.24 6.96 -5.29
N GLU A 28 4.42 8.08 -4.59
CA GLU A 28 3.54 8.43 -3.46
C GLU A 28 2.07 8.43 -3.90
N THR A 29 1.82 8.88 -5.13
CA THR A 29 0.49 8.90 -5.75
C THR A 29 -0.11 7.50 -5.88
N ASP A 30 0.68 6.49 -6.25
CA ASP A 30 0.19 5.11 -6.39
C ASP A 30 -0.25 4.54 -5.02
N VAL A 31 0.53 4.83 -3.97
CA VAL A 31 0.19 4.42 -2.61
C VAL A 31 -1.07 5.11 -2.11
N ILE A 32 -1.21 6.42 -2.35
CA ILE A 32 -2.42 7.17 -1.98
C ILE A 32 -3.64 6.60 -2.70
N ALA A 33 -3.54 6.37 -4.02
CA ALA A 33 -4.62 5.79 -4.80
C ALA A 33 -5.01 4.39 -4.28
N LEU A 34 -4.03 3.53 -3.98
CA LEU A 34 -4.26 2.19 -3.44
C LEU A 34 -5.08 2.22 -2.14
N TYR A 35 -4.71 3.08 -1.19
CA TYR A 35 -5.43 3.16 0.10
C TYR A 35 -6.76 3.92 -0.03
N ALA A 36 -6.89 4.85 -0.97
CA ALA A 36 -8.16 5.49 -1.27
C ALA A 36 -9.18 4.52 -1.87
N GLU A 37 -8.74 3.62 -2.77
CA GLU A 37 -9.56 2.51 -3.28
C GLU A 37 -10.02 1.60 -2.15
N ARG A 38 -9.09 1.20 -1.27
CA ARG A 38 -9.43 0.38 -0.10
C ARG A 38 -10.45 1.06 0.82
N TYR A 39 -10.31 2.36 1.07
CA TYR A 39 -11.28 3.10 1.87
C TYR A 39 -12.66 3.17 1.19
N ALA A 40 -12.69 3.24 -0.15
CA ALA A 40 -13.93 3.19 -0.91
C ALA A 40 -14.61 1.82 -0.82
N ASP A 41 -13.85 0.72 -0.87
CA ASP A 41 -14.36 -0.64 -0.64
C ASP A 41 -14.93 -0.83 0.78
N GLU A 42 -14.41 -0.08 1.76
CA GLU A 42 -14.90 -0.04 3.14
C GLU A 42 -16.14 0.86 3.33
N GLY A 43 -16.62 1.51 2.27
CA GLY A 43 -17.84 2.33 2.25
C GLY A 43 -17.63 3.84 2.25
N GLY A 44 -16.40 4.32 2.12
CA GLY A 44 -16.08 5.74 2.00
C GLY A 44 -15.93 6.26 0.58
N ALA A 45 -15.49 7.51 0.43
CA ALA A 45 -15.17 8.09 -0.86
C ALA A 45 -13.66 8.28 -1.04
N ARG A 46 -13.16 7.99 -2.24
CA ARG A 46 -11.73 8.18 -2.57
C ARG A 46 -11.26 9.63 -2.35
N GLY A 47 -12.14 10.59 -2.54
CA GLY A 47 -11.87 12.02 -2.36
C GLY A 47 -11.68 12.45 -0.91
N ASP A 48 -12.01 11.59 0.06
CA ASP A 48 -11.88 11.89 1.49
C ASP A 48 -10.45 11.61 2.00
N CYS A 49 -9.57 11.09 1.14
CA CYS A 49 -8.22 10.64 1.49
C CYS A 49 -7.15 11.67 1.13
N VAL A 50 -6.23 11.90 2.09
CA VAL A 50 -5.08 12.80 1.94
C VAL A 50 -3.81 12.06 2.33
N GLY A 51 -2.82 12.07 1.42
CA GLY A 51 -1.48 11.56 1.68
C GLY A 51 -0.57 12.63 2.31
N ARG A 52 0.23 12.22 3.29
CA ARG A 52 1.32 13.01 3.86
C ARG A 52 2.59 12.15 3.98
N PRO A 53 3.78 12.75 3.87
CA PRO A 53 5.02 12.02 4.12
C PRO A 53 5.05 11.50 5.56
N GLY A 54 5.53 10.27 5.73
CA GLY A 54 5.79 9.65 7.01
C GLY A 54 7.21 9.91 7.52
N GLU A 55 7.53 9.32 8.66
CA GLU A 55 8.87 9.38 9.27
C GLU A 55 9.38 7.97 9.60
N GLY A 56 10.71 7.77 9.48
CA GLY A 56 11.37 6.52 9.85
C GLY A 56 10.97 5.34 8.95
N ALA A 57 10.35 4.33 9.56
CA ALA A 57 9.89 3.12 8.85
C ALA A 57 8.59 3.35 8.05
N VAL A 58 7.86 4.42 8.33
CA VAL A 58 6.67 4.83 7.59
C VAL A 58 7.10 5.79 6.50
N TRP A 59 6.80 5.46 5.25
CA TRP A 59 7.11 6.29 4.11
C TRP A 59 6.00 7.29 3.80
N VAL A 60 4.75 6.81 3.76
CA VAL A 60 3.57 7.63 3.47
C VAL A 60 2.48 7.30 4.47
N VAL A 61 1.75 8.33 4.88
CA VAL A 61 0.58 8.24 5.73
C VAL A 61 -0.62 8.71 4.91
N VAL A 62 -1.60 7.84 4.69
CA VAL A 62 -2.86 8.18 4.04
C VAL A 62 -3.94 8.27 5.11
N THR A 63 -4.51 9.45 5.30
CA THR A 63 -5.64 9.67 6.22
C THR A 63 -6.89 9.90 5.40
N CYS A 64 -7.92 9.09 5.61
CA CYS A 64 -9.25 9.26 5.02
C CYS A 64 -10.23 9.71 6.09
N ASP A 65 -11.00 10.77 5.81
CA ASP A 65 -11.92 11.39 6.77
C ASP A 65 -13.33 11.53 6.17
N GLY A 66 -14.16 10.52 6.38
CA GLY A 66 -15.51 10.39 5.82
C GLY A 66 -16.30 9.30 6.54
N ALA A 67 -17.38 8.81 5.94
CA ALA A 67 -17.99 7.54 6.37
C ALA A 67 -17.10 6.38 5.86
N PRO A 68 -16.80 5.32 6.63
CA PRO A 68 -17.36 4.91 7.92
C PRO A 68 -16.72 5.55 9.16
N GLY A 69 -15.72 6.41 8.97
CA GLY A 69 -15.01 7.11 10.04
C GLY A 69 -13.62 7.54 9.58
N ARG A 70 -12.87 8.17 10.48
CA ARG A 70 -11.50 8.58 10.21
C ARG A 70 -10.56 7.37 10.30
N ILE A 71 -9.89 7.05 9.20
CA ILE A 71 -8.95 5.92 9.12
C ILE A 71 -7.59 6.41 8.62
N ARG A 72 -6.53 5.99 9.32
CA ARG A 72 -5.13 6.28 8.98
C ARG A 72 -4.42 5.00 8.55
N TYR A 73 -3.86 5.02 7.35
CA TYR A 73 -3.02 3.98 6.78
C TYR A 73 -1.57 4.45 6.77
N GLU A 74 -0.70 3.74 7.48
CA GLU A 74 0.74 3.97 7.49
C GLU A 74 1.37 2.95 6.54
N ALA A 75 2.04 3.42 5.48
CA ALA A 75 2.61 2.57 4.43
C ALA A 75 4.13 2.70 4.36
N ASP A 76 4.81 1.61 4.04
CA ASP A 76 6.25 1.57 3.77
C ASP A 76 6.57 1.95 2.31
N ARG A 77 7.87 2.00 1.97
CA ARG A 77 8.35 2.37 0.61
C ARG A 77 7.95 1.38 -0.49
N LEU A 78 7.52 0.18 -0.12
CA LEU A 78 7.03 -0.85 -1.05
C LEU A 78 5.50 -0.79 -1.16
N GLY A 79 4.85 0.21 -0.56
CA GLY A 79 3.39 0.32 -0.49
C GLY A 79 2.73 -0.63 0.52
N GLY A 80 3.53 -1.38 1.28
CA GLY A 80 3.06 -2.31 2.31
C GLY A 80 2.44 -1.57 3.49
N LEU A 81 1.36 -2.12 4.06
CA LEU A 81 0.68 -1.54 5.23
C LEU A 81 1.49 -1.85 6.50
N VAL A 82 2.11 -0.82 7.08
CA VAL A 82 2.78 -0.88 8.37
C VAL A 82 1.76 -0.92 9.51
N ALA A 83 0.75 -0.04 9.45
CA ALA A 83 -0.31 0.02 10.45
C ALA A 83 -1.59 0.63 9.88
N ARG A 84 -2.76 0.14 10.33
CA ARG A 84 -4.07 0.77 10.13
C ARG A 84 -4.59 1.21 11.49
N LYS A 85 -4.97 2.48 11.61
CA LYS A 85 -5.55 3.06 12.83
C LYS A 85 -6.91 3.64 12.50
N GLU A 86 -7.95 3.17 13.16
CA GLU A 86 -9.26 3.81 13.15
C GLU A 86 -9.26 4.85 14.26
N GLU A 87 -9.29 6.12 13.89
CA GLU A 87 -9.40 7.21 14.85
C GLU A 87 -10.89 7.36 15.18
N ARG A 88 -11.34 6.62 16.20
CA ARG A 88 -12.67 6.82 16.79
C ARG A 88 -12.68 8.21 17.43
N GLY A 89 -13.47 9.12 16.86
CA GLY A 89 -13.66 10.46 17.43
C GLY A 89 -14.05 10.36 18.91
N PRO A 90 -13.67 11.35 19.75
CA PRO A 90 -13.93 11.30 21.18
C PRO A 90 -15.44 11.12 21.43
N GLU A 91 -15.76 10.20 22.33
CA GLU A 91 -17.08 10.12 22.96
C GLU A 91 -17.37 11.45 23.67
N THR A 92 -18.21 12.29 23.08
CA THR A 92 -18.76 13.50 23.73
C THR A 92 -20.24 13.63 23.42
#